data_AF-A0A7V6XQD0-F1
#
_entry.id   AF-A0A7V6XQD0-F1
#
_cell.length_a   1.000
_cell.length_b   1.000
_cell.length_c   1.000
_cell.angle_alpha   90.00
_cell.angle_beta   90.00
_cell.angle_gamma   90.00
#
_symmetry.space_group_name_H-M   'P 1'
#
loop_
_entity.id
_entity.type
_entity.pdbx_description
1 polymer ?
#
loop_
_entity_poly.entity_id
_entity_poly.type
_entity_poly.pdbx_seq_one_letter_code
_entity_poly.pdbx_strand_id
1 'polypeptide(L)'
;KRSSSLKRVHRERQQELLNELHVDNKAPCQSCALKHICAGGCYYEALERQGDYRSPNAHYCEWMHEWITTGLSAYVRILSRNPEFLERIA
;
A
#
# COMPACT_ATOMS: atom_id res chain seq x y z
N LYS A 1 39.49 -9.74 9.09
CA LYS A 1 38.66 -10.84 9.64
C LYS A 1 37.31 -10.26 10.07
N ARG A 2 36.34 -10.14 9.17
CA ARG A 2 34.99 -9.66 9.51
C ARG A 2 34.22 -10.84 10.10
N SER A 3 33.99 -10.79 11.40
CA SER A 3 33.24 -11.78 12.17
C SER A 3 31.80 -11.88 11.63
N SER A 4 31.39 -13.11 11.40
CA SER A 4 30.19 -13.57 10.72
C SER A 4 29.00 -13.72 11.68
N SER A 5 28.36 -12.62 12.08
CA SER A 5 27.11 -12.70 12.85
C SER A 5 26.06 -11.70 12.34
N LEU A 6 25.69 -11.87 11.07
CA LEU A 6 24.40 -11.37 10.60
C LEU A 6 23.35 -12.36 11.09
N LYS A 7 22.47 -11.93 11.99
CA LYS A 7 21.31 -12.72 12.44
C LYS A 7 20.56 -13.21 11.21
N ARG A 8 20.55 -14.53 11.00
CA ARG A 8 19.88 -15.18 9.87
C ARG A 8 18.38 -14.89 9.98
N VAL A 9 17.75 -14.42 8.90
CA VAL A 9 16.29 -14.23 8.88
C VAL A 9 15.61 -15.59 9.06
N HIS A 10 14.72 -15.71 10.05
CA HIS A 10 13.88 -16.89 10.24
C HIS A 10 12.80 -16.93 9.16
N ARG A 11 13.03 -17.72 8.11
CA ARG A 11 12.20 -17.73 6.90
C ARG A 11 10.76 -18.17 7.16
N GLU A 12 10.56 -19.15 8.04
CA GLU A 12 9.23 -19.62 8.42
C GLU A 12 8.42 -18.49 9.08
N ARG A 13 8.97 -17.85 10.11
CA ARG A 13 8.29 -16.73 10.78
C ARG A 13 8.08 -15.53 9.86
N GLN A 14 9.02 -15.28 8.94
CA GLN A 14 8.83 -14.24 7.92
C GLN A 14 7.62 -14.55 7.04
N GLN A 15 7.49 -15.79 6.57
CA GLN A 15 6.37 -16.17 5.71
C GLN A 15 5.03 -16.10 6.45
N GLU A 16 4.99 -16.55 7.71
CA GLU A 16 3.81 -16.40 8.57
C GLU A 16 3.39 -14.95 8.71
N LEU A 17 4.33 -14.05 9.02
CA LEU A 17 4.05 -12.62 9.15
C LEU A 17 3.53 -12.01 7.84
N LEU A 18 4.13 -12.37 6.70
CA LEU A 18 3.67 -11.90 5.39
C LEU A 18 2.25 -12.38 5.07
N ASN A 19 1.92 -13.63 5.45
CA ASN A 19 0.58 -14.17 5.30
C ASN A 19 -0.41 -13.44 6.22
N GLU A 20 -0.08 -13.27 7.50
CA GLU A 20 -0.90 -12.55 8.49
C GLU A 20 -1.20 -11.11 8.04
N LEU A 21 -0.22 -10.43 7.44
CA LEU A 21 -0.32 -9.05 6.98
C LEU A 21 -1.00 -8.87 5.61
N HIS A 22 -1.24 -9.96 4.87
CA HIS A 22 -1.73 -9.90 3.51
C HIS A 22 -3.05 -9.11 3.42
N VAL A 23 -3.17 -8.23 2.42
CA VAL A 23 -4.30 -7.31 2.29
C VAL A 23 -5.66 -8.03 2.20
N ASP A 24 -5.69 -9.23 1.63
CA ASP A 24 -6.92 -10.03 1.53
C ASP A 24 -7.43 -10.55 2.90
N ASN A 25 -6.60 -10.53 3.94
CA ASN A 25 -7.01 -10.84 5.31
C ASN A 25 -7.63 -9.65 6.06
N LYS A 26 -7.66 -8.45 5.43
CA LYS A 26 -8.24 -7.24 6.00
C LYS A 26 -9.65 -7.03 5.44
N ALA A 27 -10.69 -7.35 6.23
CA ALA A 27 -12.08 -7.37 5.76
C ALA A 27 -12.53 -6.10 4.99
N PRO A 28 -12.24 -4.86 5.45
CA PRO A 28 -12.61 -3.65 4.71
C PRO A 28 -11.90 -3.49 3.35
N CYS A 29 -10.74 -4.13 3.18
CA CYS A 29 -9.93 -4.03 1.97
C CYS A 29 -10.36 -5.03 0.89
N GLN A 30 -11.09 -6.10 1.23
CA GLN A 30 -11.45 -7.16 0.27
C GLN A 30 -12.27 -6.63 -0.91
N SER A 31 -13.15 -5.67 -0.68
CA SER A 31 -13.97 -4.99 -1.69
C SER A 31 -13.43 -3.61 -2.12
N CYS A 32 -12.24 -3.21 -1.65
CA CYS A 32 -11.68 -1.89 -1.95
C CYS A 32 -11.02 -1.87 -3.34
N ALA A 33 -11.41 -0.91 -4.19
CA ALA A 33 -10.82 -0.72 -5.52
C ALA A 33 -9.32 -0.35 -5.47
N LEU A 34 -8.85 0.21 -4.36
CA LEU A 34 -7.46 0.62 -4.17
C LEU A 34 -6.61 -0.41 -3.41
N LYS A 35 -7.12 -1.63 -3.15
CA LYS A 35 -6.45 -2.59 -2.27
C LYS A 35 -5.02 -2.93 -2.71
N HIS A 36 -4.74 -2.94 -4.02
CA HIS A 36 -3.40 -3.21 -4.56
C HIS A 36 -2.51 -1.97 -4.70
N ILE A 37 -3.05 -0.78 -4.40
CA ILE A 37 -2.30 0.48 -4.39
C ILE A 37 -1.81 0.77 -2.97
N CYS A 38 -2.68 0.66 -1.95
CA CYS A 38 -2.30 0.93 -0.56
C CYS A 38 -1.90 -0.31 0.24
N ALA A 39 -2.21 -1.52 -0.23
CA ALA A 39 -1.99 -2.80 0.45
C ALA A 39 -2.60 -2.90 1.86
N GLY A 40 -3.58 -2.05 2.19
CA GLY A 40 -4.16 -1.96 3.54
C GLY A 40 -3.28 -1.26 4.57
N GLY A 41 -2.07 -0.83 4.18
CA GLY A 41 -1.25 0.10 4.94
C GLY A 41 0.00 -0.40 5.63
N CYS A 42 0.56 0.49 6.44
CA CYS A 42 1.77 0.25 7.20
C CYS A 42 1.42 -0.52 8.48
N TYR A 43 1.92 -1.75 8.59
CA TYR A 43 1.69 -2.59 9.78
C TYR A 43 2.20 -1.93 11.08
N TYR A 44 3.27 -1.13 11.00
CA TYR A 44 3.82 -0.41 12.16
C TYR A 44 2.85 0.66 12.63
N GLU A 45 2.34 1.48 11.72
CA GLU A 45 1.33 2.48 12.05
C GLU A 45 0.04 1.81 12.57
N ALA A 46 -0.32 0.66 12.02
CA ALA A 46 -1.48 -0.09 12.49
C ALA A 46 -1.31 -0.54 13.95
N LEU A 47 -0.11 -1.00 14.33
CA LEU A 47 0.20 -1.31 15.71
C LEU A 47 0.09 -0.07 16.61
N GLU A 48 0.72 1.04 16.21
CA GLU A 48 0.76 2.27 17.02
C GLU A 48 -0.62 2.89 17.23
N ARG A 49 -1.49 2.87 16.20
CA ARG A 49 -2.79 3.54 16.25
C ARG A 49 -3.96 2.64 16.63
N GLN A 50 -3.94 1.37 16.21
CA GLN A 50 -5.05 0.42 16.44
C GLN A 50 -4.71 -0.63 17.51
N GLY A 51 -3.45 -0.75 17.94
CA GLY A 51 -3.01 -1.81 18.85
C GLY A 51 -2.89 -3.18 18.18
N ASP A 52 -3.12 -3.28 16.87
CA ASP A 52 -3.06 -4.52 16.11
C ASP A 52 -2.46 -4.26 14.72
N TYR A 53 -1.25 -4.79 14.50
CA TYR A 53 -0.51 -4.66 13.23
C TYR A 53 -1.22 -5.29 12.03
N ARG A 54 -2.21 -6.15 12.26
CA ARG A 54 -3.03 -6.79 11.21
C ARG A 54 -4.20 -5.90 10.78
N SER A 55 -4.51 -4.86 11.52
CA SER A 55 -5.57 -3.91 11.17
C SER A 55 -5.24 -3.15 9.88
N PRO A 56 -6.25 -2.72 9.10
CA PRO A 56 -6.04 -1.73 8.06
C PRO A 56 -5.87 -0.34 8.69
N ASN A 57 -5.10 0.54 8.06
CA ASN A 57 -5.06 1.94 8.45
C ASN A 57 -6.26 2.71 7.86
N ALA A 58 -7.45 2.45 8.39
CA ALA A 58 -8.71 3.00 7.86
C ALA A 58 -8.76 4.54 7.80
N HIS A 59 -7.99 5.21 8.67
CA HIS A 59 -8.00 6.66 8.83
C HIS A 59 -7.55 7.46 7.60
N TYR A 60 -6.89 6.85 6.61
CA TYR A 60 -6.54 7.52 5.35
C TYR A 60 -7.27 6.95 4.14
N CYS A 61 -8.21 6.02 4.32
CA CYS A 61 -8.90 5.38 3.19
C CYS A 61 -9.60 6.41 2.29
N GLU A 62 -10.35 7.34 2.87
CA GLU A 62 -11.02 8.42 2.13
C GLU A 62 -10.01 9.28 1.36
N TRP A 63 -8.93 9.69 2.03
CA TRP A 63 -7.86 10.47 1.43
C TRP A 63 -7.19 9.77 0.24
N MET A 64 -6.93 8.46 0.34
CA MET A 64 -6.38 7.66 -0.76
C MET A 64 -7.34 7.60 -1.96
N HIS A 65 -8.64 7.42 -1.69
CA HIS A 65 -9.67 7.44 -2.73
C HIS A 65 -9.74 8.79 -3.45
N GLU A 66 -9.70 9.90 -2.71
CA GLU A 66 -9.69 11.24 -3.28
C GLU A 66 -8.43 11.52 -4.11
N TRP A 67 -7.26 11.15 -3.60
CA TRP A 67 -5.99 11.38 -4.30
C TRP A 67 -5.90 10.62 -5.61
N ILE A 68 -6.24 9.33 -5.61
CA ILE A 68 -6.20 8.51 -6.82
C ILE A 68 -7.24 9.01 -7.83
N THR A 69 -8.45 9.34 -7.37
CA THR A 69 -9.50 9.88 -8.25
C THR A 69 -9.07 11.20 -8.88
N THR A 70 -8.46 12.09 -8.09
CA THR A 70 -7.95 13.38 -8.57
C THR A 70 -6.83 13.19 -9.59
N GLY A 71 -5.86 12.31 -9.32
CA GLY A 71 -4.77 12.00 -10.23
C GLY A 71 -5.26 11.41 -11.56
N LEU A 72 -6.15 10.41 -11.52
CA LEU A 72 -6.75 9.83 -12.73
C LEU A 72 -7.55 10.87 -13.52
N SER A 73 -8.35 11.69 -12.86
CA SER A 73 -9.13 12.74 -13.51
C SER A 73 -8.22 13.74 -14.22
N ALA A 74 -7.14 14.19 -13.56
CA ALA A 74 -6.15 15.07 -14.17
C ALA A 74 -5.47 14.40 -15.37
N TYR A 75 -5.01 13.16 -15.22
CA TYR A 75 -4.38 12.39 -16.30
C TYR A 75 -5.30 12.25 -17.52
N VAL A 76 -6.55 11.80 -17.32
CA VAL A 76 -7.53 11.64 -18.41
C VAL A 76 -7.83 12.99 -19.08
N ARG A 77 -7.94 14.08 -18.32
CA ARG A 77 -8.17 15.42 -18.88
C ARG A 77 -7.01 15.89 -19.75
N ILE A 78 -5.77 15.64 -19.32
CA ILE A 78 -4.57 15.98 -20.10
C ILE A 78 -4.52 15.11 -21.35
N LEU A 79 -4.63 13.78 -21.22
CA LEU A 79 -4.61 12.85 -22.35
C LEU A 79 -5.66 13.20 -23.41
N SER A 80 -6.85 13.62 -22.97
CA SER A 80 -7.95 13.96 -23.89
C SER A 80 -7.79 15.33 -24.59
N ARG A 81 -7.04 16.27 -24.00
CA ARG A 81 -6.98 17.67 -24.49
C ARG A 81 -5.60 18.09 -24.99
N ASN A 82 -4.55 17.44 -24.52
CA ASN A 82 -3.15 17.72 -24.81
C ASN A 82 -2.30 16.44 -24.65
N PRO A 83 -2.52 15.41 -25.50
CA PRO A 83 -1.77 14.15 -25.41
C PRO A 83 -0.26 14.35 -25.62
N GLU A 84 0.16 15.28 -26.48
CA GLU A 84 1.57 15.61 -26.74
C GLU A 84 2.32 16.09 -25.49
N PHE A 85 1.62 16.68 -24.52
CA PHE A 85 2.23 17.03 -23.23
C PHE A 85 2.73 15.78 -22.49
N LEU A 86 1.97 14.70 -22.50
CA LEU A 86 2.37 13.45 -21.84
C LEU A 86 3.55 12.80 -22.56
N GLU A 87 3.59 12.86 -23.90
CA GLU A 87 4.72 12.37 -24.69
C GLU A 87 6.03 13.11 -24.38
N ARG A 88 5.95 14.41 -24.07
CA ARG A 88 7.13 15.22 -23.73
C ARG A 88 7.69 14.95 -22.33
N ILE A 89 6.90 14.42 -21.41
CA ILE A 89 7.29 14.18 -20.01
C ILE A 89 7.49 12.71 -19.65
N ALA A 90 7.15 11.79 -20.57
CA ALA A 90 7.33 10.35 -20.42
C ALA A 90 8.81 9.97 -20.61
#